data_AF-A0A2N9HZ62-F1
#
_entry.id   AF-A0A2N9HZ62-F1
#
_cell.length_a   1.000
_cell.length_b   1.000
_cell.length_c   1.000
_cell.angle_alpha   90.00
_cell.angle_beta   90.00
_cell.angle_gamma   90.00
#
_symmetry.space_group_name_H-M   'P 1'
#
loop_
_entity.id
_entity.type
_entity.pdbx_description
1 polymer ?
#
loop_
_entity_poly.entity_id
_entity_poly.type
_entity_poly.pdbx_seq_one_letter_code
_entity_poly.pdbx_strand_id
1 'polypeptide(L)'
;MGKVLLASRGDGNNIRGSGYGNQCRNVLETSWQWVISDIEIIVQTYKEWILRTIEETWNLFHKKFIALWDEHKDGSGEAYLPAIYNNPELQQLVQKKFMEDLFHDTLGFGAAKMIRRIVGVAHVEDLESITDASRRADCEHRALEVAKLLLKERRKFHAITEVISAIKKFQ
;
A
#
# COMPACT_ATOMS: atom_id res chain seq x y z
N MET A 1 10.83 -41.30 -12.86
CA MET A 1 11.02 -42.34 -11.82
C MET A 1 12.03 -41.81 -10.81
N GLY A 2 11.71 -41.82 -9.51
CA GLY A 2 12.62 -41.42 -8.43
C GLY A 2 11.93 -40.60 -7.34
N LYS A 3 11.39 -41.29 -6.34
CA LYS A 3 10.63 -40.77 -5.19
C LYS A 3 11.52 -40.82 -3.93
N VAL A 4 11.30 -39.87 -3.03
CA VAL A 4 11.37 -39.98 -1.55
C VAL A 4 12.74 -40.02 -0.87
N LEU A 5 12.95 -39.05 0.05
CA LEU A 5 13.43 -39.35 1.41
C LEU A 5 12.95 -38.27 2.40
N LEU A 6 11.91 -38.64 3.15
CA LEU A 6 11.56 -38.06 4.44
C LEU A 6 12.45 -38.72 5.50
N ALA A 7 13.01 -37.93 6.41
CA ALA A 7 13.49 -38.41 7.69
C ALA A 7 13.06 -37.42 8.79
N SER A 8 12.29 -37.94 9.74
CA SER A 8 11.80 -37.26 10.94
C SER A 8 12.11 -38.16 12.14
N ARG A 9 12.60 -37.57 13.25
CA ARG A 9 12.59 -38.01 14.68
C ARG A 9 13.79 -37.36 15.40
N GLY A 10 13.70 -36.78 16.61
CA GLY A 10 12.59 -36.58 17.54
C GLY A 10 13.01 -35.76 18.78
N ASP A 11 12.02 -35.04 19.32
CA ASP A 11 11.68 -34.60 20.69
C ASP A 11 12.71 -34.36 21.82
N GLY A 12 12.56 -33.18 22.46
CA GLY A 12 13.18 -32.79 23.74
C GLY A 12 12.71 -31.40 24.23
N ASN A 13 11.58 -31.38 24.94
CA ASN A 13 10.76 -30.27 25.49
C ASN A 13 11.41 -28.95 26.01
N ASN A 14 10.85 -27.84 25.50
CA ASN A 14 10.21 -26.70 26.18
C ASN A 14 10.99 -25.70 27.06
N ILE A 15 11.22 -24.49 26.52
CA ILE A 15 10.88 -23.21 27.19
C ILE A 15 10.45 -22.17 26.14
N ARG A 16 9.30 -21.54 26.40
CA ARG A 16 8.57 -20.64 25.51
C ARG A 16 9.27 -19.28 25.36
N GLY A 17 9.49 -18.86 24.12
CA GLY A 17 9.97 -17.53 23.74
C GLY A 17 9.54 -17.18 22.32
N SER A 18 8.41 -16.46 22.23
CA SER A 18 7.80 -15.76 21.09
C SER A 18 8.49 -15.83 19.72
N GLY A 19 8.11 -16.81 18.89
CA GLY A 19 8.34 -16.82 17.46
C GLY A 19 7.20 -16.12 16.70
N TYR A 20 7.15 -14.79 16.70
CA TYR A 20 6.22 -14.02 15.86
C TYR A 20 6.82 -13.61 14.50
N GLY A 21 7.98 -14.16 14.12
CA GLY A 21 8.73 -13.73 12.93
C GLY A 21 8.44 -14.46 11.63
N ASN A 22 7.89 -15.69 11.66
CA ASN A 22 7.90 -16.55 10.45
C ASN A 22 6.56 -17.21 10.08
N GLN A 23 5.45 -16.83 10.74
CA GLN A 23 4.12 -17.42 10.46
C GLN A 23 3.13 -16.47 9.77
N CYS A 24 3.61 -15.37 9.20
CA CYS A 24 2.82 -14.51 8.30
C CYS A 24 3.31 -14.52 6.85
N ARG A 25 4.24 -15.43 6.50
CA ARG A 25 4.81 -15.49 5.15
C ARG A 25 4.04 -16.41 4.19
N ASN A 26 3.34 -17.40 4.71
CA ASN A 26 2.81 -18.50 3.88
C ASN A 26 1.28 -18.55 3.76
N VAL A 27 0.56 -17.48 4.11
CA VAL A 27 -0.92 -17.40 3.90
C VAL A 27 -1.27 -16.57 2.65
N LEU A 28 -0.30 -15.87 2.05
CA LEU A 28 -0.53 -15.00 0.87
C LEU A 28 -0.08 -15.60 -0.47
N GLU A 29 0.51 -16.79 -0.50
CA GLU A 29 0.98 -17.42 -1.75
C GLU A 29 -0.09 -18.27 -2.46
N THR A 30 -1.09 -18.80 -1.76
CA THR A 30 -2.02 -19.79 -2.35
C THR A 30 -3.30 -19.21 -2.95
N SER A 31 -3.49 -17.89 -2.93
CA SER A 31 -4.72 -17.25 -3.46
C SER A 31 -4.65 -16.86 -4.94
N TRP A 32 -3.50 -17.04 -5.60
CA TRP A 32 -3.25 -16.49 -6.94
C TRP A 32 -3.57 -17.43 -8.13
N GLN A 33 -4.05 -18.66 -7.89
CA GLN A 33 -4.25 -19.63 -8.97
C GLN A 33 -5.62 -19.58 -9.68
N TRP A 34 -6.59 -18.78 -9.20
CA TRP A 34 -7.99 -18.88 -9.65
C TRP A 34 -8.56 -17.70 -10.44
N VAL A 35 -7.78 -16.67 -10.77
CA VAL A 35 -8.26 -15.55 -11.60
C VAL A 35 -7.92 -15.78 -13.08
N ILE A 36 -8.23 -16.98 -13.58
CA ILE A 36 -8.19 -17.31 -15.01
C ILE A 36 -9.58 -17.83 -15.41
N SER A 37 -10.48 -16.90 -15.69
CA SER A 37 -11.51 -16.97 -16.72
C SER A 37 -12.35 -15.69 -16.63
N ASP A 38 -12.63 -15.07 -17.77
CA ASP A 38 -13.55 -13.92 -18.00
C ASP A 38 -12.85 -12.56 -18.25
N ILE A 39 -11.97 -12.57 -19.26
CA ILE A 39 -10.97 -11.53 -19.56
C ILE A 39 -11.53 -10.16 -20.02
N GLU A 40 -12.80 -10.01 -20.36
CA GLU A 40 -13.33 -8.69 -20.78
C GLU A 40 -14.11 -7.92 -19.70
N ILE A 41 -14.79 -8.62 -18.78
CA ILE A 41 -15.54 -7.96 -17.68
C ILE A 41 -14.67 -7.85 -16.40
N ILE A 42 -13.71 -8.76 -16.21
CA ILE A 42 -12.83 -8.76 -15.05
C ILE A 42 -11.87 -7.58 -15.06
N VAL A 43 -11.31 -7.16 -16.20
CA VAL A 43 -10.29 -6.10 -16.21
C VAL A 43 -10.84 -4.78 -15.67
N GLN A 44 -12.06 -4.40 -16.04
CA GLN A 44 -12.65 -3.13 -15.58
C GLN A 44 -13.13 -3.22 -14.13
N THR A 45 -13.82 -4.31 -13.78
CA THR A 45 -14.28 -4.56 -12.40
C THR A 45 -13.09 -4.66 -11.43
N TYR A 46 -11.99 -5.27 -11.87
CA TYR A 46 -10.77 -5.41 -11.08
C TYR A 46 -10.02 -4.08 -10.94
N LYS A 47 -9.94 -3.26 -12.00
CA LYS A 47 -9.41 -1.89 -11.91
C LYS A 47 -10.20 -1.05 -10.91
N GLU A 48 -11.52 -1.11 -10.96
CA GLU A 48 -12.39 -0.40 -10.02
C GLU A 48 -12.23 -0.91 -8.60
N TRP A 49 -12.09 -2.22 -8.41
CA TRP A 49 -11.78 -2.83 -7.13
C TRP A 49 -10.45 -2.32 -6.57
N ILE A 50 -9.37 -2.28 -7.37
CA ILE A 50 -8.07 -1.75 -6.96
C ILE A 50 -8.20 -0.30 -6.50
N LEU A 51 -8.86 0.56 -7.30
CA LEU A 51 -9.04 1.97 -6.96
C LEU A 51 -9.83 2.15 -5.65
N ARG A 52 -10.89 1.35 -5.47
CA ARG A 52 -11.66 1.34 -4.22
C ARG A 52 -10.82 0.86 -3.04
N THR A 53 -10.02 -0.19 -3.20
CA THR A 53 -9.14 -0.67 -2.13
C THR A 53 -8.11 0.37 -1.72
N ILE A 54 -7.55 1.14 -2.67
CA ILE A 54 -6.66 2.27 -2.37
C ILE A 54 -7.39 3.32 -1.51
N GLU A 55 -8.60 3.70 -1.91
CA GLU A 55 -9.44 4.65 -1.17
C GLU A 55 -9.71 4.19 0.27
N GLU A 56 -10.24 2.98 0.40
CA GLU A 56 -10.63 2.39 1.67
C GLU A 56 -9.43 2.22 2.60
N THR A 57 -8.28 1.80 2.05
CA THR A 57 -7.05 1.62 2.82
C THR A 57 -6.58 2.95 3.41
N TRP A 58 -6.52 4.01 2.61
CA TRP A 58 -6.09 5.33 3.10
C TRP A 58 -7.06 5.89 4.14
N ASN A 59 -8.36 5.84 3.85
CA ASN A 59 -9.38 6.39 4.75
C ASN A 59 -9.44 5.62 6.08
N LEU A 60 -9.32 4.29 6.05
CA LEU A 60 -9.28 3.47 7.25
C LEU A 60 -8.01 3.69 8.05
N PHE A 61 -6.86 3.80 7.38
CA PHE A 61 -5.59 4.15 8.01
C PHE A 61 -5.71 5.51 8.72
N HIS A 62 -6.17 6.55 8.03
CA HIS A 62 -6.35 7.88 8.59
C HIS A 62 -7.23 7.85 9.85
N LYS A 63 -8.40 7.19 9.77
CA LYS A 63 -9.32 7.07 10.90
C LYS A 63 -8.69 6.35 12.09
N LYS A 64 -8.04 5.20 11.86
CA LYS A 64 -7.42 4.40 12.93
C LYS A 64 -6.23 5.11 13.56
N PHE A 65 -5.44 5.80 12.74
CA PHE A 65 -4.26 6.53 13.21
C PHE A 65 -4.66 7.67 14.15
N ILE A 66 -5.65 8.49 13.77
CA ILE A 66 -6.17 9.54 14.63
C ILE A 66 -6.82 8.97 15.90
N ALA A 67 -7.60 7.88 15.79
CA ALA A 67 -8.20 7.25 16.97
C ALA A 67 -7.14 6.77 17.98
N LEU A 68 -6.05 6.16 17.51
CA LEU A 68 -4.92 5.75 18.36
C LEU A 68 -4.19 6.95 18.96
N TRP A 69 -4.07 8.05 18.21
CA TRP A 69 -3.50 9.29 18.72
C TRP A 69 -4.34 9.81 19.88
N ASP A 70 -5.66 9.92 19.70
CA ASP A 70 -6.58 10.42 20.72
C ASP A 70 -6.61 9.53 21.97
N GLU A 71 -6.55 8.20 21.79
CA GLU A 71 -6.47 7.22 22.87
C GLU A 71 -5.19 7.36 23.71
N HIS A 72 -4.06 7.65 23.05
CA HIS A 72 -2.74 7.70 23.69
C HIS A 72 -2.19 9.10 23.91
N LYS A 73 -2.99 10.16 23.73
CA LYS A 73 -2.55 11.55 23.84
C LYS A 73 -1.95 11.89 25.20
N ASP A 74 -2.43 11.25 26.28
CA ASP A 74 -1.94 11.42 27.65
C ASP A 74 -0.92 10.32 28.07
N GLY A 75 -0.45 9.51 27.11
CA GLY A 75 0.48 8.42 27.33
C GLY A 75 1.96 8.84 27.33
N SER A 76 2.86 7.87 27.15
CA SER A 76 4.32 8.09 27.15
C SER A 76 4.88 8.72 25.87
N GLY A 77 4.02 9.23 24.97
CA GLY A 77 4.45 9.84 23.72
C GLY A 77 5.03 11.24 23.93
N GLU A 78 6.25 11.47 23.49
CA GLU A 78 6.94 12.77 23.68
C GLU A 78 6.78 13.74 22.52
N ALA A 79 6.30 13.28 21.35
CA ALA A 79 6.18 14.10 20.15
C ALA A 79 5.12 15.21 20.27
N TYR A 80 4.04 14.95 21.02
CA TYR A 80 2.91 15.87 21.20
C TYR A 80 2.50 15.93 22.66
N LEU A 81 3.28 16.64 23.47
CA LEU A 81 3.07 16.74 24.91
C LEU A 81 1.74 17.44 25.26
N PRO A 82 0.87 16.84 26.10
CA PRO A 82 -0.37 17.47 26.56
C PRO A 82 -0.19 18.84 27.20
N ALA A 83 0.95 19.07 27.87
CA ALA A 83 1.27 20.35 28.50
C ALA A 83 1.43 21.50 27.48
N ILE A 84 1.83 21.18 26.24
CA ILE A 84 1.99 22.15 25.14
C ILE A 84 0.71 22.19 24.30
N TYR A 85 0.20 21.02 23.93
CA TYR A 85 -1.00 20.86 23.10
C TYR A 85 -2.23 20.62 23.99
N ASN A 86 -2.54 21.59 24.85
CA ASN A 86 -3.58 21.45 25.89
C ASN A 86 -4.99 21.89 25.44
N ASN A 87 -5.13 22.46 24.24
CA ASN A 87 -6.39 22.91 23.67
C ASN A 87 -6.88 21.92 22.59
N PRO A 88 -8.13 21.43 22.64
CA PRO A 88 -8.72 20.59 21.61
C PRO A 88 -8.59 21.15 20.17
N GLU A 89 -8.76 22.45 19.96
CA GLU A 89 -8.63 23.08 18.64
C GLU A 89 -7.20 23.00 18.12
N LEU A 90 -6.23 23.20 19.00
CA LEU A 90 -4.81 23.11 18.67
C LEU A 90 -4.41 21.67 18.36
N GLN A 91 -4.92 20.70 19.13
CA GLN A 91 -4.71 19.26 18.88
C GLN A 91 -5.23 18.85 17.51
N GLN A 92 -6.45 19.24 17.17
CA GLN A 92 -7.03 18.96 15.85
C GLN A 92 -6.24 19.61 14.71
N LEU A 93 -5.77 20.85 14.91
CA LEU A 93 -4.96 21.55 13.91
C LEU A 93 -3.64 20.82 13.62
N VAL A 94 -2.94 20.37 14.66
CA VAL A 94 -1.65 19.66 14.48
C VAL A 94 -1.84 18.26 13.92
N GLN A 95 -2.88 17.54 14.35
CA GLN A 95 -3.24 16.25 13.77
C GLN A 95 -3.57 16.38 12.29
N LYS A 96 -4.39 17.37 11.91
CA LYS A 96 -4.75 17.63 10.51
C LYS A 96 -3.50 17.92 9.68
N LYS A 97 -2.63 18.82 10.16
CA LYS A 97 -1.39 19.16 9.47
C LYS A 97 -0.47 17.95 9.31
N PHE A 98 -0.30 17.17 10.37
CA PHE A 98 0.52 15.95 10.33
C PHE A 98 -0.02 14.96 9.30
N MET A 99 -1.34 14.73 9.30
CA MET A 99 -1.96 13.80 8.35
C MET A 99 -1.89 14.29 6.90
N GLU A 100 -1.94 15.60 6.67
CA GLU A 100 -1.73 16.20 5.35
C GLU A 100 -0.29 16.00 4.86
N ASP A 101 0.70 16.29 5.70
CA ASP A 101 2.12 16.07 5.37
C ASP A 101 2.40 14.58 5.11
N LEU A 102 1.87 13.69 5.97
CA LEU A 102 1.99 12.24 5.81
C LEU A 102 1.32 11.74 4.54
N PHE A 103 0.18 12.31 4.15
CA PHE A 103 -0.48 11.99 2.89
C PHE A 103 0.41 12.34 1.70
N HIS A 104 0.97 13.55 1.68
CA HIS A 104 1.84 13.99 0.60
C HIS A 104 3.12 13.14 0.52
N ASP A 105 3.69 12.75 1.65
CA ASP A 105 4.84 11.85 1.68
C ASP A 105 4.49 10.46 1.16
N THR A 106 3.33 9.92 1.55
CA THR A 106 2.82 8.63 1.05
C THR A 106 2.69 8.64 -0.47
N LEU A 107 2.11 9.70 -1.05
CA LEU A 107 2.01 9.87 -2.51
C LEU A 107 3.39 9.98 -3.16
N GLY A 108 4.32 10.71 -2.54
CA GLY A 108 5.68 10.89 -3.03
C GLY A 108 6.47 9.57 -3.09
N PHE A 109 6.44 8.79 -2.01
CA PHE A 109 7.08 7.47 -1.97
C PHE A 109 6.41 6.47 -2.90
N GLY A 110 5.07 6.47 -2.97
CA GLY A 110 4.31 5.66 -3.91
C GLY A 110 4.72 5.92 -5.36
N ALA A 111 4.76 7.20 -5.75
CA ALA A 111 5.19 7.62 -7.08
C ALA A 111 6.64 7.21 -7.40
N ALA A 112 7.57 7.41 -6.47
CA ALA A 112 8.95 7.01 -6.65
C ALA A 112 9.10 5.48 -6.82
N LYS A 113 8.30 4.69 -6.06
CA LYS A 113 8.24 3.23 -6.20
C LYS A 113 7.69 2.82 -7.57
N MET A 114 6.63 3.46 -8.05
CA MET A 114 6.09 3.23 -9.40
C MET A 114 7.16 3.46 -10.47
N ILE A 115 7.81 4.64 -10.45
CA ILE A 115 8.87 4.97 -11.43
C ILE A 115 9.98 3.91 -11.41
N ARG A 116 10.48 3.55 -10.21
CA ARG A 116 11.53 2.53 -10.07
C ARG A 116 11.13 1.16 -10.61
N ARG A 117 9.84 0.79 -10.55
CA ARG A 117 9.33 -0.49 -11.07
C ARG A 117 9.12 -0.49 -12.58
N ILE A 118 8.96 0.67 -13.19
CA ILE A 118 8.75 0.81 -14.64
C ILE A 118 10.10 0.91 -15.38
N VAL A 119 11.01 1.78 -14.91
CA VAL A 119 12.27 2.06 -15.63
C VAL A 119 13.53 1.55 -14.92
N GLY A 120 13.37 0.93 -13.75
CA GLY A 120 14.48 0.42 -12.96
C GLY A 120 14.74 -1.07 -13.18
N VAL A 121 15.86 -1.56 -12.68
CA VAL A 121 16.36 -2.94 -12.92
C VAL A 121 15.39 -4.06 -12.49
N ALA A 122 14.49 -3.79 -11.54
CA ALA A 122 13.58 -4.78 -10.96
C ALA A 122 12.13 -4.50 -11.34
N HIS A 123 11.73 -5.03 -12.49
CA HIS A 123 10.39 -4.92 -13.06
C HIS A 123 9.34 -5.68 -12.22
N VAL A 124 8.06 -5.44 -12.49
CA VAL A 124 6.93 -6.15 -11.87
C VAL A 124 6.30 -7.12 -12.85
N GLU A 125 5.87 -8.28 -12.35
CA GLU A 125 5.26 -9.34 -13.15
C GLU A 125 3.98 -8.88 -13.86
N ASP A 126 3.23 -7.95 -13.25
CA ASP A 126 2.02 -7.35 -13.84
C ASP A 126 2.28 -6.70 -15.21
N LEU A 127 3.49 -6.15 -15.43
CA LEU A 127 3.88 -5.54 -16.70
C LEU A 127 4.63 -6.55 -17.60
N GLU A 128 5.50 -7.38 -17.02
CA GLU A 128 6.28 -8.36 -17.79
C GLU A 128 5.45 -9.51 -18.35
N SER A 129 4.30 -9.83 -17.73
CA SER A 129 3.36 -10.83 -18.23
C SER A 129 2.60 -10.39 -19.50
N ILE A 130 2.69 -9.11 -19.90
CA ILE A 130 2.10 -8.59 -21.13
C ILE A 130 2.99 -8.99 -22.32
N THR A 131 2.59 -10.04 -23.05
CA THR A 131 3.36 -10.59 -24.18
C THR A 131 3.52 -9.61 -25.35
N ASP A 132 2.52 -8.76 -25.59
CA ASP A 132 2.56 -7.74 -26.65
C ASP A 132 3.38 -6.53 -26.19
N ALA A 133 4.54 -6.34 -26.83
CA ALA A 133 5.46 -5.27 -26.49
C ALA A 133 4.88 -3.86 -26.67
N SER A 134 4.01 -3.64 -27.67
CA SER A 134 3.39 -2.33 -27.91
C SER A 134 2.37 -2.04 -26.81
N ARG A 135 1.53 -3.02 -26.47
CA ARG A 135 0.54 -2.87 -25.39
C ARG A 135 1.21 -2.69 -24.02
N ARG A 136 2.34 -3.37 -23.79
CA ARG A 136 3.15 -3.20 -22.59
C ARG A 136 3.70 -1.78 -22.49
N ALA A 137 4.32 -1.28 -23.56
CA ALA A 137 4.86 0.08 -23.61
C ALA A 137 3.76 1.14 -23.35
N ASP A 138 2.55 0.96 -23.89
CA ASP A 138 1.42 1.87 -23.64
C ASP A 138 0.99 1.86 -22.16
N CYS A 139 0.95 0.68 -21.54
CA CYS A 139 0.64 0.53 -20.12
C CYS A 139 1.73 1.16 -19.24
N GLU A 140 3.00 0.90 -19.53
CA GLU A 140 4.17 1.49 -18.85
C GLU A 140 4.16 3.02 -18.95
N HIS A 141 3.89 3.55 -20.14
CA HIS A 141 3.82 4.98 -20.38
C HIS A 141 2.72 5.65 -19.56
N ARG A 142 1.49 5.08 -19.57
CA ARG A 142 0.38 5.60 -18.73
C ARG A 142 0.72 5.55 -17.24
N ALA A 143 1.26 4.44 -16.76
CA ALA A 143 1.66 4.29 -15.37
C ALA A 143 2.75 5.30 -14.97
N LEU A 144 3.70 5.56 -15.88
CA LEU A 144 4.77 6.53 -15.66
C LEU A 144 4.25 7.97 -15.62
N GLU A 145 3.29 8.33 -16.47
CA GLU A 145 2.66 9.65 -16.43
C GLU A 145 1.88 9.89 -15.14
N VAL A 146 1.12 8.89 -14.66
CA VAL A 146 0.48 8.94 -13.34
C VAL A 146 1.53 9.13 -12.24
N ALA A 147 2.62 8.36 -12.26
CA ALA A 147 3.65 8.47 -11.24
C ALA A 147 4.35 9.85 -11.27
N LYS A 148 4.62 10.39 -12.46
CA LYS A 148 5.18 11.74 -12.62
C LYS A 148 4.24 12.81 -12.12
N LEU A 149 2.94 12.69 -12.38
CA LEU A 149 1.91 13.59 -11.85
C LEU A 149 1.93 13.56 -10.32
N LEU A 150 1.83 12.38 -9.71
CA LEU A 150 1.84 12.23 -8.25
C LEU A 150 3.13 12.78 -7.65
N LEU A 151 4.30 12.48 -8.21
CA LEU A 151 5.57 12.95 -7.67
C LEU A 151 5.67 14.48 -7.67
N LYS A 152 5.27 15.13 -8.77
CA LYS A 152 5.38 16.59 -8.93
C LYS A 152 4.27 17.36 -8.21
N GLU A 153 3.05 16.83 -8.25
CA GLU A 153 1.84 17.56 -7.87
C GLU A 153 1.16 17.03 -6.60
N ARG A 154 1.76 16.07 -5.88
CA ARG A 154 1.21 15.49 -4.63
C ARG A 154 0.64 16.51 -3.64
N ARG A 155 1.28 17.68 -3.52
CA ARG A 155 0.87 18.74 -2.58
C ARG A 155 -0.42 19.47 -2.97
N LYS A 156 -0.92 19.25 -4.20
CA LYS A 156 -2.22 19.78 -4.65
C LYS A 156 -3.39 18.87 -4.29
N PHE A 157 -3.12 17.65 -3.83
CA PHE A 157 -4.16 16.72 -3.42
C PHE A 157 -4.41 16.85 -1.92
N HIS A 158 -5.68 16.98 -1.55
CA HIS A 158 -6.16 17.07 -0.18
C HIS A 158 -6.98 15.83 0.22
N ALA A 159 -7.39 15.01 -0.74
CA ALA A 159 -8.06 13.74 -0.49
C ALA A 159 -7.64 12.64 -1.46
N ILE A 160 -7.71 11.39 -1.00
CA ILE A 160 -7.41 10.21 -1.84
C ILE A 160 -8.39 10.07 -3.01
N THR A 161 -9.62 10.58 -2.88
CA THR A 161 -10.62 10.60 -3.95
C THR A 161 -10.15 11.44 -5.14
N GLU A 162 -9.49 12.58 -4.89
CA GLU A 162 -8.92 13.44 -5.94
C GLU A 162 -7.78 12.73 -6.68
N VAL A 163 -6.98 11.94 -5.95
CA VAL A 163 -5.93 11.09 -6.54
C VAL A 163 -6.55 10.03 -7.44
N ILE A 164 -7.61 9.35 -6.99
CA ILE A 164 -8.32 8.34 -7.79
C ILE A 164 -8.94 8.98 -9.04
N SER A 165 -9.57 10.15 -8.90
CA SER A 165 -10.08 10.92 -10.03
C SER A 165 -8.98 11.32 -11.00
N ALA A 166 -7.78 11.66 -10.52
CA ALA A 166 -6.64 11.94 -11.37
C ALA A 166 -6.16 10.69 -12.13
N ILE A 167 -6.05 9.54 -11.46
CA ILE A 167 -5.64 8.27 -12.08
C ILE A 167 -6.60 7.87 -13.20
N LYS A 168 -7.91 7.99 -12.99
CA LYS A 168 -8.94 7.67 -13.98
C LYS A 168 -8.83 8.47 -15.29
N LYS A 169 -8.18 9.64 -15.28
CA LYS A 169 -7.95 10.45 -16.50
C LYS A 169 -6.90 9.87 -17.44
N PHE A 170 -6.06 8.96 -16.95
CA PHE A 170 -4.99 8.32 -17.72
C PHE A 170 -5.35 6.90 -18.16
N GLN A 171 -6.57 6.44 -17.90
CA GLN A 171 -7.04 5.09 -18.25
C GLN A 171 -7.52 4.97 -19.68
#